data_AF-U1HTG6-F1
#
_entry.id   AF-U1HTG6-F1
#
_cell.length_a   1.000
_cell.length_b   1.000
_cell.length_c   1.000
_cell.angle_alpha   90.00
_cell.angle_beta   90.00
_cell.angle_gamma   90.00
#
_symmetry.space_group_name_H-M   'P 1'
#
loop_
_entity.id
_entity.type
_entity.pdbx_description
1 polymer ?
#
loop_
_entity_poly.entity_id
_entity_poly.type
_entity_poly.pdbx_seq_one_letter_code
_entity_poly.pdbx_strand_id
1 'polypeptide(L)'
;MDRASPSPSSEAADIQFWIGIPNGFRKRPEQERLARLGCCILEQEGFRDMGYGLSIWHKLLPQLSTAIPSVNAAAAAFGALYEAIVLTGGSSSISKRRAALQYGNAIRHVQQDVAHQLYGPVPLLLACALLGFAELLRCRQYNALMHLQGALRLLRSREEVLTKAKVLDAADPNRSNALEATTATPLEDNLSLMFMTLDIQKASYALGQPPELSVSHLQCQPHVSSSIRNVNEAATQLVRLIHSCYHFTAHASQFKYLSRAAIPSDLLLEQGRHIANLSLWLDSLNQDFLLNQPDSSHKLLPEDYCHALVLRTQCLSTLIYLSTVLSAHECSYDLHRPRFQSIVQDAAVVLAQGSGTPSALRQFRPSPGIVQPLFFTATKYRHGDWRRQAIDLLRRSGREGPFDGKLLAAIASRTITIEESTHRPPLTERILPEHITESDRVHGTGIHVEAKDDEESVPCATVMFSRCKNVEAMLCGSVSWEHERNWDMWNEIIEL
;
A
#
# COMPACT_ATOMS: atom_id res chain seq x y z
N MET A 1 -45.04 5.90 -56.22
CA MET A 1 -43.88 6.61 -55.63
C MET A 1 -43.56 5.92 -54.33
N ASP A 2 -42.51 5.11 -54.38
CA ASP A 2 -42.12 4.14 -53.37
C ASP A 2 -41.32 4.74 -52.22
N ARG A 3 -41.42 4.03 -51.08
CA ARG A 3 -40.58 4.13 -49.89
C ARG A 3 -39.13 3.74 -50.19
N ALA A 4 -38.20 4.33 -49.45
CA ALA A 4 -37.05 3.61 -48.93
C ALA A 4 -36.61 4.23 -47.59
N SER A 5 -36.67 3.42 -46.53
CA SER A 5 -36.20 3.69 -45.17
C SER A 5 -34.73 3.31 -45.02
N PRO A 6 -33.92 4.04 -44.22
CA PRO A 6 -32.48 3.80 -44.11
C PRO A 6 -32.14 2.65 -43.16
N SER A 7 -31.06 1.94 -43.48
CA SER A 7 -30.48 0.79 -42.78
C SER A 7 -29.88 1.13 -41.40
N PRO A 8 -29.89 0.21 -40.43
CA PRO A 8 -29.25 0.40 -39.13
C PRO A 8 -27.72 0.24 -39.22
N SER A 9 -27.01 1.03 -38.40
CA SER A 9 -25.56 1.07 -38.24
C SER A 9 -24.99 -0.21 -37.60
N SER A 10 -23.72 -0.49 -37.89
CA SER A 10 -23.00 -1.72 -37.51
C SER A 10 -22.71 -1.91 -36.02
N GLU A 11 -23.23 -1.07 -35.13
CA GLU A 11 -23.12 -1.25 -33.66
C GLU A 11 -24.20 -2.19 -33.10
N ALA A 12 -25.29 -2.44 -33.84
CA ALA A 12 -26.36 -3.33 -33.40
C ALA A 12 -26.06 -4.83 -33.61
N ALA A 13 -25.06 -5.16 -34.43
CA ALA A 13 -24.75 -6.53 -34.82
C ALA A 13 -24.00 -7.32 -33.73
N ASP A 14 -23.20 -6.65 -32.88
CA ASP A 14 -22.44 -7.31 -31.81
C ASP A 14 -23.28 -7.70 -30.59
N ILE A 15 -24.54 -7.25 -30.53
CA ILE A 15 -25.47 -7.57 -29.43
C ILE A 15 -26.25 -8.87 -29.71
N GLN A 16 -26.33 -9.32 -30.97
CA GLN A 16 -27.17 -10.46 -31.35
C GLN A 16 -26.54 -11.85 -31.20
N PHE A 17 -25.25 -11.97 -30.89
CA PHE A 17 -24.59 -13.28 -30.70
C PHE A 17 -24.92 -13.96 -29.35
N TRP A 18 -25.68 -13.32 -28.46
CA TRP A 18 -25.95 -13.79 -27.09
C TRP A 18 -27.31 -14.48 -26.86
N ILE A 19 -27.96 -14.97 -27.92
CA ILE A 19 -29.31 -15.58 -27.81
C ILE A 19 -29.26 -17.11 -27.49
N GLY A 20 -28.07 -17.71 -27.36
CA GLY A 20 -27.91 -19.17 -27.31
C GLY A 20 -27.52 -19.84 -25.98
N ILE A 21 -27.73 -19.25 -24.79
CA ILE A 21 -27.36 -19.90 -23.51
C ILE A 21 -28.59 -20.07 -22.59
N PRO A 22 -28.84 -21.27 -22.02
CA PRO A 22 -30.02 -21.56 -21.19
C PRO A 22 -30.18 -20.61 -20.00
N ASN A 23 -31.44 -20.20 -19.75
CA ASN A 23 -31.87 -19.13 -18.85
C ASN A 23 -31.56 -19.28 -17.33
N GLY A 24 -30.76 -20.25 -16.90
CA GLY A 24 -30.46 -20.52 -15.48
C GLY A 24 -29.32 -19.70 -14.86
N PHE A 25 -28.51 -18.99 -15.67
CA PHE A 25 -27.25 -18.36 -15.22
C PHE A 25 -27.10 -16.87 -15.55
N ARG A 26 -28.18 -16.16 -15.91
CA ARG A 26 -28.07 -14.72 -16.21
C ARG A 26 -27.76 -13.93 -14.94
N LYS A 27 -26.48 -13.69 -14.68
CA LYS A 27 -26.00 -12.62 -13.79
C LYS A 27 -26.72 -11.34 -14.17
N ARG A 28 -27.19 -10.56 -13.18
CA ARG A 28 -27.88 -9.28 -13.45
C ARG A 28 -26.92 -8.39 -14.28
N PRO A 29 -27.34 -7.82 -15.42
CA PRO A 29 -26.45 -7.05 -16.30
C PRO A 29 -25.66 -5.95 -15.57
N GLU A 30 -26.28 -5.34 -14.56
CA GLU A 30 -25.65 -4.31 -13.72
C GLU A 30 -24.53 -4.86 -12.83
N GLN A 31 -24.72 -6.03 -12.19
CA GLN A 31 -23.67 -6.64 -11.36
C GLN A 31 -22.46 -7.01 -12.20
N GLU A 32 -22.69 -7.53 -13.40
CA GLU A 32 -21.61 -7.89 -14.33
C GLU A 32 -20.84 -6.65 -14.80
N ARG A 33 -21.54 -5.55 -15.13
CA ARG A 33 -20.90 -4.26 -15.44
C ARG A 33 -20.02 -3.78 -14.29
N LEU A 34 -20.52 -3.85 -13.06
CA LEU A 34 -19.79 -3.42 -11.87
C LEU A 34 -18.60 -4.32 -11.54
N ALA A 35 -18.73 -5.64 -11.72
CA ALA A 35 -17.64 -6.59 -11.55
C ALA A 35 -16.52 -6.31 -12.55
N ARG A 36 -16.86 -6.04 -13.82
CA ARG A 36 -15.90 -5.61 -14.84
C ARG A 36 -15.22 -4.31 -14.47
N LEU A 37 -15.99 -3.31 -14.01
CA LEU A 37 -15.40 -2.06 -13.51
C LEU A 37 -14.38 -2.33 -12.39
N GLY A 38 -14.75 -3.17 -11.41
CA GLY A 38 -13.86 -3.57 -10.32
C GLY A 38 -12.57 -4.24 -10.80
N CYS A 39 -12.65 -5.14 -11.78
CA CYS A 39 -11.47 -5.77 -12.39
C CYS A 39 -10.62 -4.74 -13.14
N CYS A 40 -11.24 -3.92 -14.00
CA CYS A 40 -10.55 -2.92 -14.81
C CYS A 40 -9.82 -1.85 -13.98
N ILE A 41 -10.28 -1.53 -12.77
CA ILE A 41 -9.57 -0.61 -11.87
C ILE A 41 -8.22 -1.21 -11.42
N LEU A 42 -8.19 -2.51 -11.15
CA LEU A 42 -6.99 -3.21 -10.67
C LEU A 42 -6.08 -3.69 -11.81
N GLU A 43 -6.63 -3.83 -13.02
CA GLU A 43 -5.89 -4.08 -14.27
C GLU A 43 -5.16 -2.84 -14.82
N GLN A 44 -5.35 -1.66 -14.23
CA GLN A 44 -4.71 -0.45 -14.76
C GLN A 44 -3.20 -0.49 -14.53
N GLU A 45 -2.43 -0.66 -15.61
CA GLU A 45 -0.99 -0.46 -15.58
C GLU A 45 -0.67 0.98 -15.20
N GLY A 46 0.09 1.12 -14.12
CA GLY A 46 0.66 2.39 -13.71
C GLY A 46 1.97 2.13 -12.98
N PHE A 47 3.07 2.57 -13.58
CA PHE A 47 4.47 2.51 -13.10
C PHE A 47 4.71 3.37 -11.85
N ARG A 48 3.79 3.32 -10.89
CA ARG A 48 3.73 4.17 -9.69
C ARG A 48 3.62 3.37 -8.41
N ASP A 49 3.59 2.04 -8.50
CA ASP A 49 3.62 1.15 -7.35
C ASP A 49 4.78 0.15 -7.45
N MET A 50 4.96 -0.66 -6.41
CA MET A 50 6.05 -1.64 -6.33
C MET A 50 5.95 -2.78 -7.35
N GLY A 51 4.87 -2.88 -8.14
CA GLY A 51 4.81 -3.70 -9.36
C GLY A 51 4.38 -5.16 -9.18
N TYR A 52 3.56 -5.49 -8.18
CA TYR A 52 3.17 -6.89 -7.92
C TYR A 52 1.70 -7.18 -8.10
N GLY A 53 1.47 -8.45 -8.41
CA GLY A 53 0.14 -8.97 -8.68
C GLY A 53 -0.34 -8.67 -10.09
N LEU A 54 0.49 -8.18 -11.02
CA LEU A 54 0.08 -7.98 -12.42
C LEU A 54 -0.56 -9.25 -13.01
N SER A 55 0.07 -10.43 -12.84
CA SER A 55 -0.52 -11.70 -13.27
C SER A 55 -1.83 -12.02 -12.53
N ILE A 56 -1.96 -11.61 -11.27
CA ILE A 56 -3.16 -11.82 -10.45
C ILE A 56 -4.29 -10.91 -10.91
N TRP A 57 -4.05 -9.61 -11.03
CA TRP A 57 -5.04 -8.61 -11.40
C TRP A 57 -5.43 -8.69 -12.87
N HIS A 58 -4.49 -8.97 -13.79
CA HIS A 58 -4.75 -9.02 -15.23
C HIS A 58 -5.28 -10.36 -15.73
N LYS A 59 -4.93 -11.47 -15.08
CA LYS A 59 -5.30 -12.81 -15.57
C LYS A 59 -6.20 -13.54 -14.60
N LEU A 60 -5.77 -13.70 -13.36
CA LEU A 60 -6.48 -14.54 -12.39
C LEU A 60 -7.81 -13.93 -11.95
N LEU A 61 -7.82 -12.64 -11.60
CA LEU A 61 -9.01 -11.94 -11.11
C LEU A 61 -10.14 -11.93 -12.15
N PRO A 62 -9.93 -11.59 -13.44
CA PRO A 62 -11.01 -11.59 -14.43
C PRO A 62 -11.56 -12.99 -14.70
N GLN A 63 -10.67 -13.99 -14.73
CA GLN A 63 -11.05 -15.40 -14.88
C GLN A 63 -11.93 -15.87 -13.72
N LEU A 64 -11.49 -15.64 -12.48
CA LEU A 64 -12.24 -16.03 -11.29
C LEU A 64 -13.50 -15.20 -11.07
N SER A 65 -13.51 -13.92 -11.43
CA SER A 65 -14.71 -13.07 -11.43
C SER A 65 -15.75 -13.59 -12.42
N THR A 66 -15.33 -14.20 -13.52
CA THR A 66 -16.26 -14.83 -14.46
C THR A 66 -16.78 -16.16 -13.90
N ALA A 67 -15.89 -17.00 -13.39
CA ALA A 67 -16.18 -18.38 -13.01
C ALA A 67 -16.80 -18.56 -11.62
N ILE A 68 -16.44 -17.72 -10.63
CA ILE A 68 -16.75 -17.94 -9.21
C ILE A 68 -17.71 -16.85 -8.68
N PRO A 69 -18.87 -17.23 -8.10
CA PRO A 69 -19.87 -16.27 -7.64
C PRO A 69 -19.38 -15.27 -6.58
N SER A 70 -18.60 -15.71 -5.58
CA SER A 70 -18.09 -14.84 -4.53
C SER A 70 -17.12 -13.79 -5.04
N VAL A 71 -16.20 -14.18 -5.94
CA VAL A 71 -15.24 -13.26 -6.56
C VAL A 71 -15.97 -12.25 -7.42
N ASN A 72 -16.95 -12.68 -8.22
CA ASN A 72 -17.78 -11.77 -9.01
C ASN A 72 -18.51 -10.74 -8.13
N ALA A 73 -19.14 -11.22 -7.05
CA ALA A 73 -19.89 -10.36 -6.14
C ALA A 73 -18.95 -9.36 -5.41
N ALA A 74 -17.78 -9.81 -4.97
CA ALA A 74 -16.76 -8.93 -4.37
C ALA A 74 -16.23 -7.89 -5.36
N ALA A 75 -15.96 -8.28 -6.61
CA ALA A 75 -15.55 -7.36 -7.67
C ALA A 75 -16.65 -6.33 -7.97
N ALA A 76 -17.92 -6.76 -8.00
CA ALA A 76 -19.06 -5.87 -8.19
C ALA A 76 -19.24 -4.90 -7.01
N ALA A 77 -19.03 -5.36 -5.78
CA ALA A 77 -19.06 -4.50 -4.59
C ALA A 77 -17.96 -3.43 -4.63
N PHE A 78 -16.73 -3.83 -4.96
CA PHE A 78 -15.61 -2.91 -5.14
C PHE A 78 -15.89 -1.89 -6.26
N GLY A 79 -16.31 -2.34 -7.44
CA GLY A 79 -16.65 -1.48 -8.56
C GLY A 79 -17.80 -0.51 -8.26
N ALA A 80 -18.83 -0.96 -7.54
CA ALA A 80 -19.95 -0.11 -7.14
C ALA A 80 -19.54 0.98 -6.14
N LEU A 81 -18.68 0.65 -5.17
CA LEU A 81 -18.14 1.62 -4.23
C LEU A 81 -17.20 2.60 -4.90
N TYR A 82 -16.38 2.13 -5.83
CA TYR A 82 -15.52 3.01 -6.63
C TYR A 82 -16.35 3.98 -7.46
N GLU A 83 -17.38 3.50 -8.17
CA GLU A 83 -18.29 4.37 -8.91
C GLU A 83 -18.96 5.40 -7.99
N ALA A 84 -19.49 4.98 -6.85
CA ALA A 84 -20.16 5.87 -5.91
C ALA A 84 -19.22 6.95 -5.33
N ILE A 85 -18.03 6.56 -4.89
CA ILE A 85 -17.12 7.44 -4.14
C ILE A 85 -16.23 8.25 -5.07
N VAL A 86 -15.61 7.58 -6.05
CA VAL A 86 -14.56 8.17 -6.90
C VAL A 86 -15.16 8.81 -8.14
N LEU A 87 -16.09 8.14 -8.83
CA LEU A 87 -16.63 8.64 -10.10
C LEU A 87 -17.79 9.62 -9.91
N THR A 88 -18.65 9.40 -8.91
CA THR A 88 -19.80 10.29 -8.64
C THR A 88 -19.57 11.26 -7.47
N GLY A 89 -18.38 11.25 -6.86
CA GLY A 89 -18.01 12.15 -5.77
C GLY A 89 -18.86 11.98 -4.51
N GLY A 90 -19.46 10.80 -4.29
CA GLY A 90 -20.31 10.55 -3.13
C GLY A 90 -21.63 11.33 -3.09
N SER A 91 -22.05 11.97 -4.18
CA SER A 91 -23.26 12.81 -4.20
C SER A 91 -24.56 12.03 -4.51
N SER A 92 -24.45 10.90 -5.21
CA SER A 92 -25.62 10.13 -5.67
C SER A 92 -26.11 9.13 -4.61
N SER A 93 -27.26 9.41 -3.99
CA SER A 93 -27.93 8.51 -3.05
C SER A 93 -28.28 7.14 -3.67
N ILE A 94 -28.61 7.13 -4.97
CA ILE A 94 -28.86 5.92 -5.75
C ILE A 94 -27.58 5.08 -5.87
N SER A 95 -26.45 5.70 -6.19
CA SER A 95 -25.15 5.01 -6.29
C SER A 95 -24.71 4.47 -4.92
N LYS A 96 -24.91 5.22 -3.83
CA LYS A 96 -24.65 4.74 -2.45
C LYS A 96 -25.50 3.52 -2.10
N ARG A 97 -26.80 3.58 -2.38
CA ARG A 97 -27.72 2.44 -2.13
C ARG A 97 -27.31 1.22 -2.94
N ARG A 98 -26.97 1.39 -4.22
CA ARG A 98 -26.47 0.33 -5.08
C ARG A 98 -25.20 -0.30 -4.51
N ALA A 99 -24.24 0.53 -4.11
CA ALA A 99 -22.99 0.07 -3.49
C ALA A 99 -23.24 -0.74 -2.23
N ALA A 100 -24.14 -0.30 -1.35
CA ALA A 100 -24.52 -1.04 -0.14
C ALA A 100 -25.16 -2.41 -0.46
N LEU A 101 -26.05 -2.47 -1.46
CA LEU A 101 -26.67 -3.73 -1.89
C LEU A 101 -25.64 -4.71 -2.45
N GLN A 102 -24.72 -4.25 -3.29
CA GLN A 102 -23.66 -5.09 -3.86
C GLN A 102 -22.70 -5.59 -2.78
N TYR A 103 -22.32 -4.73 -1.83
CA TYR A 103 -21.48 -5.10 -0.70
C TYR A 103 -22.16 -6.17 0.17
N GLY A 104 -23.42 -5.98 0.55
CA GLY A 104 -24.19 -6.98 1.31
C GLY A 104 -24.35 -8.30 0.54
N ASN A 105 -24.46 -8.26 -0.78
CA ASN A 105 -24.48 -9.45 -1.61
C ASN A 105 -23.13 -10.20 -1.63
N ALA A 106 -22.03 -9.46 -1.73
CA ALA A 106 -20.69 -10.02 -1.70
C ALA A 106 -20.38 -10.73 -0.37
N ILE A 107 -20.73 -10.11 0.76
CA ILE A 107 -20.55 -10.73 2.09
C ILE A 107 -21.31 -12.05 2.18
N ARG A 108 -22.57 -12.10 1.71
CA ARG A 108 -23.36 -13.36 1.70
C ARG A 108 -22.67 -14.46 0.89
N HIS A 109 -22.19 -14.16 -0.31
CA HIS A 109 -21.49 -15.15 -1.13
C HIS A 109 -20.16 -15.61 -0.51
N VAL A 110 -19.37 -14.69 0.04
CA VAL A 110 -18.12 -15.05 0.72
C VAL A 110 -18.39 -15.92 1.95
N GLN A 111 -19.41 -15.61 2.75
CA GLN A 111 -19.80 -16.44 3.90
C GLN A 111 -20.21 -17.85 3.49
N GLN A 112 -20.98 -17.99 2.40
CA GLN A 112 -21.37 -19.29 1.85
C GLN A 112 -20.14 -20.08 1.37
N ASP A 113 -19.24 -19.43 0.63
CA ASP A 113 -18.03 -20.07 0.12
C ASP A 113 -17.08 -20.49 1.24
N VAL A 114 -16.96 -19.70 2.32
CA VAL A 114 -16.20 -20.07 3.53
C VAL A 114 -16.82 -21.26 4.24
N ALA A 115 -18.15 -21.27 4.41
CA ALA A 115 -18.85 -22.33 5.13
C ALA A 115 -18.80 -23.69 4.40
N HIS A 116 -18.84 -23.66 3.07
CA HIS A 116 -18.93 -24.86 2.24
C HIS A 116 -17.61 -25.23 1.53
N GLN A 117 -16.58 -24.38 1.60
CA GLN A 117 -15.27 -24.59 0.97
C GLN A 117 -15.33 -24.93 -0.53
N LEU A 118 -16.30 -24.37 -1.25
CA LEU A 118 -16.72 -24.80 -2.58
C LEU A 118 -15.64 -24.75 -3.67
N TYR A 119 -14.75 -23.76 -3.60
CA TYR A 119 -13.83 -23.41 -4.70
C TYR A 119 -12.36 -23.30 -4.25
N GLY A 120 -12.06 -23.80 -3.05
CA GLY A 120 -10.73 -23.69 -2.45
C GLY A 120 -10.37 -22.27 -1.95
N PRO A 121 -9.12 -22.07 -1.49
CA PRO A 121 -8.73 -20.83 -0.79
C PRO A 121 -8.49 -19.64 -1.73
N VAL A 122 -8.04 -19.85 -2.96
CA VAL A 122 -7.62 -18.76 -3.86
C VAL A 122 -8.76 -17.79 -4.21
N PRO A 123 -9.98 -18.24 -4.57
CA PRO A 123 -11.09 -17.31 -4.80
C PRO A 123 -11.45 -16.50 -3.55
N LEU A 124 -11.43 -17.10 -2.37
CA LEU A 124 -11.69 -16.42 -1.11
C LEU A 124 -10.62 -15.36 -0.78
N LEU A 125 -9.34 -15.66 -1.05
CA LEU A 125 -8.25 -14.70 -0.91
C LEU A 125 -8.51 -13.43 -1.73
N LEU A 126 -8.88 -13.58 -3.01
CA LEU A 126 -9.18 -12.44 -3.88
C LEU A 126 -10.45 -11.70 -3.45
N ALA A 127 -11.50 -12.42 -3.07
CA ALA A 127 -12.74 -11.82 -2.59
C ALA A 127 -12.52 -10.98 -1.32
N CYS A 128 -11.74 -11.49 -0.36
CA CYS A 128 -11.35 -10.75 0.84
C CYS A 128 -10.49 -9.52 0.50
N ALA A 129 -9.53 -9.64 -0.42
CA ALA A 129 -8.72 -8.49 -0.86
C ALA A 129 -9.60 -7.38 -1.47
N LEU A 130 -10.52 -7.73 -2.37
CA LEU A 130 -11.47 -6.81 -3.00
C LEU A 130 -12.39 -6.12 -1.99
N LEU A 131 -12.92 -6.87 -1.01
CA LEU A 131 -13.73 -6.31 0.07
C LEU A 131 -12.90 -5.42 1.00
N GLY A 132 -11.64 -5.77 1.25
CA GLY A 132 -10.68 -4.91 1.94
C GLY A 132 -10.50 -3.57 1.22
N PHE A 133 -10.24 -3.59 -0.09
CA PHE A 133 -10.12 -2.38 -0.90
C PHE A 133 -11.41 -1.55 -0.92
N ALA A 134 -12.56 -2.22 -0.97
CA ALA A 134 -13.86 -1.57 -0.90
C ALA A 134 -14.06 -0.83 0.44
N GLU A 135 -13.63 -1.40 1.56
CA GLU A 135 -13.65 -0.74 2.87
C GLU A 135 -12.63 0.39 2.96
N LEU A 136 -11.46 0.25 2.33
CA LEU A 136 -10.47 1.33 2.23
C LEU A 136 -11.04 2.53 1.47
N LEU A 137 -11.80 2.36 0.38
CA LEU A 137 -12.47 3.46 -0.31
C LEU A 137 -13.43 4.23 0.60
N ARG A 138 -14.11 3.53 1.52
CA ARG A 138 -14.98 4.12 2.55
C ARG A 138 -14.21 4.68 3.75
N CYS A 139 -12.88 4.63 3.72
CA CYS A 139 -12.00 4.97 4.84
C CYS A 139 -12.26 4.15 6.12
N ARG A 140 -12.85 2.95 6.00
CA ARG A 140 -13.13 2.03 7.11
C ARG A 140 -11.94 1.08 7.32
N GLN A 141 -10.84 1.65 7.82
CA GLN A 141 -9.54 0.95 7.95
C GLN A 141 -9.63 -0.31 8.79
N TYR A 142 -10.40 -0.30 9.89
CA TYR A 142 -10.60 -1.47 10.74
C TYR A 142 -11.26 -2.63 9.99
N ASN A 143 -12.32 -2.38 9.22
CA ASN A 143 -12.97 -3.42 8.43
C ASN A 143 -12.06 -3.96 7.32
N ALA A 144 -11.30 -3.07 6.67
CA ALA A 144 -10.31 -3.47 5.69
C ALA A 144 -9.25 -4.40 6.28
N LEU A 145 -8.77 -4.08 7.50
CA LEU A 145 -7.86 -4.91 8.26
C LEU A 145 -8.47 -6.29 8.56
N MET A 146 -9.73 -6.35 8.98
CA MET A 146 -10.41 -7.63 9.25
C MET A 146 -10.46 -8.54 8.00
N HIS A 147 -10.73 -7.97 6.82
CA HIS A 147 -10.69 -8.73 5.56
C HIS A 147 -9.28 -9.21 5.21
N LEU A 148 -8.26 -8.36 5.38
CA LEU A 148 -6.86 -8.74 5.16
C LEU A 148 -6.44 -9.86 6.11
N GLN A 149 -6.76 -9.75 7.41
CA GLN A 149 -6.46 -10.78 8.41
C GLN A 149 -7.13 -12.12 8.08
N GLY A 150 -8.39 -12.08 7.64
CA GLY A 150 -9.08 -13.26 7.14
C GLY A 150 -8.34 -13.92 5.97
N ALA A 151 -7.90 -13.12 4.99
CA ALA A 151 -7.12 -13.62 3.86
C ALA A 151 -5.76 -14.20 4.27
N LEU A 152 -5.01 -13.52 5.14
CA LEU A 152 -3.71 -14.00 5.63
C LEU A 152 -3.85 -15.33 6.41
N ARG A 153 -4.91 -15.52 7.18
CA ARG A 153 -5.22 -16.80 7.85
C ARG A 153 -5.47 -17.91 6.83
N LEU A 154 -6.23 -17.64 5.78
CA LEU A 154 -6.47 -18.60 4.70
C LEU A 154 -5.17 -18.96 3.98
N LEU A 155 -4.31 -17.97 3.70
CA LEU A 155 -3.01 -18.19 3.06
C LEU A 155 -2.10 -19.09 3.91
N ARG A 156 -1.95 -18.80 5.20
CA ARG A 156 -1.15 -19.64 6.13
C ARG A 156 -1.70 -21.06 6.22
N SER A 157 -3.02 -21.22 6.36
CA SER A 157 -3.64 -22.55 6.42
C SER A 157 -3.36 -23.39 5.18
N ARG A 158 -3.36 -22.76 3.99
CA ARG A 158 -3.02 -23.39 2.72
C ARG A 158 -1.56 -23.84 2.69
N GLU A 159 -0.64 -23.00 3.14
CA GLU A 159 0.79 -23.30 3.21
C GLU A 159 1.10 -24.43 4.21
N GLU A 160 0.43 -24.45 5.36
CA GLU A 160 0.56 -25.54 6.34
C GLU A 160 0.13 -26.89 5.76
N VAL A 161 -0.99 -26.93 5.02
CA VAL A 161 -1.47 -28.14 4.34
C VAL A 161 -0.46 -28.61 3.29
N LEU A 162 0.05 -27.70 2.46
CA LEU A 162 1.07 -28.02 1.45
C LEU A 162 2.36 -28.53 2.09
N THR A 163 2.79 -27.94 3.20
CA THR A 163 4.00 -28.35 3.92
C THR A 163 3.84 -29.74 4.53
N LYS A 164 2.68 -30.03 5.16
CA LYS A 164 2.37 -31.37 5.71
C LYS A 164 2.33 -32.43 4.61
N ALA A 165 1.73 -32.12 3.45
CA ALA A 165 1.72 -33.03 2.31
C ALA A 165 3.15 -33.37 1.84
N LYS A 166 4.03 -32.37 1.74
CA LYS A 166 5.45 -32.56 1.38
C LYS A 166 6.20 -33.46 2.38
N VAL A 167 5.97 -33.31 3.68
CA VAL A 167 6.60 -34.15 4.71
C VAL A 167 6.12 -35.60 4.61
N LEU A 168 4.83 -35.82 4.34
CA LEU A 168 4.26 -37.15 4.16
C LEU A 168 4.81 -37.84 2.90
N ASP A 169 4.94 -37.11 1.78
CA ASP A 169 5.50 -37.65 0.55
C ASP A 169 7.01 -37.96 0.67
N ALA A 170 7.76 -37.14 1.41
CA ALA A 170 9.19 -37.38 1.67
C ALA A 170 9.47 -38.60 2.56
N ALA A 171 8.46 -39.07 3.32
CA ALA A 171 8.57 -40.23 4.20
C ALA A 171 8.33 -41.58 3.48
N ASP A 172 7.87 -41.57 2.22
CA ASP A 172 7.70 -42.78 1.40
C ASP A 172 8.86 -42.95 0.40
N PRO A 173 9.86 -43.84 0.69
CA PRO A 173 11.03 -44.01 -0.15
C PRO A 173 10.73 -44.58 -1.55
N ASN A 174 9.56 -45.19 -1.76
CA ASN A 174 9.16 -45.80 -3.04
C ASN A 174 8.44 -44.83 -4.00
N ARG A 175 8.10 -43.60 -3.56
CA ARG A 175 7.46 -42.55 -4.39
C ARG A 175 8.44 -41.49 -4.90
N SER A 176 9.73 -41.63 -4.60
CA SER A 176 10.81 -40.66 -4.85
C SER A 176 11.03 -40.25 -6.31
N ASN A 177 10.32 -40.84 -7.28
CA ASN A 177 10.42 -40.52 -8.71
C ASN A 177 9.14 -39.95 -9.35
N ALA A 178 8.11 -39.55 -8.59
CA ALA A 178 6.81 -39.11 -9.16
C ALA A 178 6.43 -37.63 -8.96
N LEU A 179 7.26 -36.80 -8.31
CA LEU A 179 7.10 -35.35 -8.36
C LEU A 179 8.47 -34.72 -8.14
N GLU A 180 9.06 -34.19 -9.20
CA GLU A 180 10.20 -33.27 -9.10
C GLU A 180 9.93 -32.31 -7.94
N ALA A 181 10.94 -32.08 -7.10
CA ALA A 181 10.90 -31.15 -5.97
C ALA A 181 10.08 -29.92 -6.36
N THR A 182 8.82 -29.86 -5.93
CA THR A 182 7.88 -28.87 -6.44
C THR A 182 8.22 -27.59 -5.70
N THR A 183 9.15 -26.86 -6.33
CA THR A 183 9.32 -25.43 -6.19
C THR A 183 7.92 -24.82 -6.14
N ALA A 184 7.71 -23.85 -5.25
CA ALA A 184 6.45 -23.13 -5.17
C ALA A 184 6.02 -22.75 -6.60
N THR A 185 4.78 -23.06 -6.97
CA THR A 185 4.37 -22.75 -8.34
C THR A 185 4.48 -21.23 -8.55
N PRO A 186 4.77 -20.74 -9.76
CA PRO A 186 4.87 -19.29 -10.00
C PRO A 186 3.63 -18.51 -9.55
N LEU A 187 2.46 -19.16 -9.51
CA LEU A 187 1.22 -18.57 -8.99
C LEU A 187 1.24 -18.40 -7.46
N GLU A 188 1.79 -19.38 -6.73
CA GLU A 188 1.92 -19.34 -5.27
C GLU A 188 2.87 -18.25 -4.83
N ASP A 189 4.03 -18.15 -5.49
CA ASP A 189 5.00 -17.09 -5.21
C ASP A 189 4.39 -15.70 -5.45
N ASN A 190 3.62 -15.55 -6.54
CA ASN A 190 2.94 -14.29 -6.84
C ASN A 190 1.85 -13.94 -5.80
N LEU A 191 1.07 -14.92 -5.34
CA LEU A 191 0.04 -14.71 -4.31
C LEU A 191 0.67 -14.33 -2.96
N SER A 192 1.69 -15.06 -2.54
CA SER A 192 2.40 -14.76 -1.29
C SER A 192 3.06 -13.38 -1.34
N LEU A 193 3.64 -12.99 -2.49
CA LEU A 193 4.25 -11.68 -2.67
C LEU A 193 3.22 -10.54 -2.69
N MET A 194 2.05 -10.75 -3.31
CA MET A 194 0.93 -9.80 -3.27
C MET A 194 0.47 -9.57 -1.82
N PHE A 195 0.25 -10.62 -1.03
CA PHE A 195 -0.17 -10.47 0.36
C PHE A 195 0.94 -9.92 1.27
N MET A 196 2.20 -10.23 0.99
CA MET A 196 3.35 -9.60 1.66
C MET A 196 3.36 -8.09 1.41
N THR A 197 3.04 -7.66 0.19
CA THR A 197 2.93 -6.24 -0.17
C THR A 197 1.79 -5.53 0.58
N LEU A 198 0.63 -6.18 0.72
CA LEU A 198 -0.49 -5.65 1.52
C LEU A 198 -0.17 -5.60 3.02
N ASP A 199 0.58 -6.59 3.53
CA ASP A 199 1.01 -6.66 4.93
C ASP A 199 2.09 -5.59 5.25
N ILE A 200 2.98 -5.28 4.30
CA ILE A 200 3.86 -4.10 4.38
C ILE A 200 3.04 -2.83 4.43
N GLN A 201 2.03 -2.70 3.57
CA GLN A 201 1.18 -1.50 3.55
C GLN A 201 0.50 -1.28 4.90
N LYS A 202 -0.02 -2.35 5.51
CA LYS A 202 -0.55 -2.35 6.88
C LYS A 202 0.50 -1.88 7.89
N ALA A 203 1.69 -2.50 7.90
CA ALA A 203 2.75 -2.18 8.86
C ALA A 203 3.29 -0.75 8.70
N SER A 204 3.34 -0.24 7.47
CA SER A 204 3.76 1.13 7.17
C SER A 204 2.71 2.19 7.55
N TYR A 205 1.42 1.82 7.56
CA TYR A 205 0.32 2.70 7.94
C TYR A 205 0.11 2.74 9.45
N ALA A 206 0.20 1.58 10.11
CA ALA A 206 0.09 1.41 11.56
C ALA A 206 1.46 1.06 12.16
N LEU A 207 2.37 2.04 12.20
CA LEU A 207 3.73 1.87 12.70
C LEU A 207 3.75 1.25 14.11
N GLY A 208 4.71 0.35 14.34
CA GLY A 208 4.86 -0.38 15.60
C GLY A 208 4.11 -1.72 15.64
N GLN A 209 3.22 -1.98 14.68
CA GLN A 209 2.60 -3.31 14.50
C GLN A 209 3.45 -4.16 13.54
N PRO A 210 3.85 -5.38 13.91
CA PRO A 210 4.60 -6.24 13.02
C PRO A 210 3.71 -6.73 11.86
N PRO A 211 4.31 -7.03 10.70
CA PRO A 211 3.65 -7.81 9.67
C PRO A 211 3.13 -9.15 10.22
N GLU A 212 2.03 -9.65 9.67
CA GLU A 212 1.38 -10.91 10.10
C GLU A 212 1.92 -12.16 9.41
N LEU A 213 2.51 -12.02 8.23
CA LEU A 213 3.22 -13.10 7.56
C LEU A 213 4.58 -13.29 8.22
N SER A 214 4.98 -14.55 8.43
CA SER A 214 6.24 -14.89 9.09
C SER A 214 7.46 -14.60 8.21
N VAL A 215 8.59 -14.24 8.84
CA VAL A 215 9.91 -14.15 8.20
C VAL A 215 10.38 -15.52 7.68
N SER A 216 9.83 -16.64 8.17
CA SER A 216 10.17 -17.98 7.63
C SER A 216 9.77 -18.18 6.16
N HIS A 217 8.83 -17.39 5.61
CA HIS A 217 8.58 -17.33 4.16
C HIS A 217 9.74 -16.68 3.37
N LEU A 218 10.70 -16.09 4.08
CA LEU A 218 11.93 -15.47 3.59
C LEU A 218 13.15 -16.40 3.79
N GLN A 219 12.98 -17.72 3.92
CA GLN A 219 14.06 -18.68 4.21
C GLN A 219 15.20 -18.77 3.16
N CYS A 220 15.17 -17.99 2.08
CA CYS A 220 16.42 -17.54 1.46
C CYS A 220 16.89 -16.30 2.22
N GLN A 221 17.96 -16.42 3.02
CA GLN A 221 18.74 -15.22 3.35
C GLN A 221 18.88 -14.41 2.08
N PRO A 222 18.60 -13.09 2.09
CA PRO A 222 18.77 -12.28 0.91
C PRO A 222 20.25 -12.29 0.58
N HIS A 223 20.68 -13.24 -0.24
CA HIS A 223 21.86 -13.05 -1.07
C HIS A 223 21.46 -11.88 -1.96
N VAL A 224 21.78 -10.67 -1.51
CA VAL A 224 21.80 -9.50 -2.37
C VAL A 224 22.82 -9.85 -3.44
N SER A 225 22.33 -10.37 -4.56
CA SER A 225 23.14 -10.61 -5.75
C SER A 225 23.81 -9.30 -6.12
N SER A 226 25.07 -9.35 -6.53
CA SER A 226 25.80 -8.16 -6.96
C SER A 226 25.21 -7.51 -8.22
N SER A 227 24.29 -8.19 -8.91
CA SER A 227 23.57 -7.66 -10.07
C SER A 227 22.12 -8.13 -10.09
N ILE A 228 21.24 -7.25 -10.54
CA ILE A 228 19.79 -7.44 -10.67
C ILE A 228 19.44 -7.54 -12.16
N ARG A 229 18.82 -8.65 -12.59
CA ARG A 229 18.61 -8.92 -14.02
C ARG A 229 17.51 -8.08 -14.65
N ASN A 230 16.48 -7.74 -13.89
CA ASN A 230 15.35 -6.94 -14.33
C ASN A 230 14.64 -6.28 -13.15
N VAL A 231 13.80 -5.28 -13.43
CA VAL A 231 13.13 -4.49 -12.39
C VAL A 231 12.14 -5.31 -11.56
N ASN A 232 11.55 -6.39 -12.10
CA ASN A 232 10.66 -7.29 -11.35
C ASN A 232 11.42 -8.13 -10.31
N GLU A 233 12.64 -8.57 -10.64
CA GLU A 233 13.56 -9.19 -9.69
C GLU A 233 13.96 -8.18 -8.60
N ALA A 234 14.31 -6.95 -9.00
CA ALA A 234 14.63 -5.85 -8.09
C ALA A 234 13.52 -5.64 -7.08
N ALA A 235 12.29 -5.52 -7.58
CA ALA A 235 11.12 -5.39 -6.78
C ALA A 235 11.09 -6.56 -5.79
N THR A 236 11.01 -7.82 -6.28
CA THR A 236 10.81 -9.03 -5.45
C THR A 236 11.76 -9.09 -4.26
N GLN A 237 13.02 -8.74 -4.49
CA GLN A 237 14.03 -8.64 -3.44
C GLN A 237 13.69 -7.54 -2.43
N LEU A 238 13.31 -6.34 -2.89
CA LEU A 238 12.93 -5.23 -2.02
C LEU A 238 11.73 -5.52 -1.12
N VAL A 239 10.65 -6.12 -1.64
CA VAL A 239 9.48 -6.46 -0.78
C VAL A 239 9.89 -7.39 0.36
N ARG A 240 10.69 -8.41 0.06
CA ARG A 240 11.22 -9.33 1.08
C ARG A 240 12.08 -8.60 2.12
N LEU A 241 12.95 -7.68 1.67
CA LEU A 241 13.77 -6.86 2.55
C LEU A 241 12.92 -5.95 3.43
N ILE A 242 12.01 -5.17 2.84
CA ILE A 242 11.14 -4.22 3.55
C ILE A 242 10.25 -4.97 4.55
N HIS A 243 9.68 -6.11 4.18
CA HIS A 243 8.86 -6.93 5.09
C HIS A 243 9.66 -7.36 6.33
N SER A 244 10.88 -7.86 6.14
CA SER A 244 11.78 -8.18 7.26
C SER A 244 12.14 -6.95 8.10
N CYS A 245 12.33 -5.79 7.47
CA CYS A 245 12.62 -4.54 8.17
C CYS A 245 11.44 -4.08 9.03
N TYR A 246 10.20 -4.27 8.58
CA TYR A 246 9.02 -3.92 9.37
C TYR A 246 8.82 -4.85 10.58
N HIS A 247 9.19 -6.13 10.48
CA HIS A 247 9.29 -7.01 11.66
C HIS A 247 10.28 -6.47 12.69
N PHE A 248 11.50 -6.15 12.24
CA PHE A 248 12.53 -5.57 13.11
C PHE A 248 12.06 -4.25 13.75
N THR A 249 11.54 -3.31 12.96
CA THR A 249 11.15 -1.97 13.46
C THR A 249 9.99 -2.03 14.45
N ALA A 250 9.05 -2.99 14.30
CA ALA A 250 7.98 -3.19 15.27
C ALA A 250 8.55 -3.54 16.65
N HIS A 251 9.56 -4.40 16.71
CA HIS A 251 10.27 -4.70 17.96
C HIS A 251 11.14 -3.53 18.43
N ALA A 252 11.96 -2.97 17.54
CA ALA A 252 12.92 -1.91 17.88
C ALA A 252 12.25 -0.62 18.37
N SER A 253 11.06 -0.29 17.86
CA SER A 253 10.31 0.92 18.25
C SER A 253 9.95 0.97 19.75
N GLN A 254 9.89 -0.18 20.41
CA GLN A 254 9.65 -0.28 21.86
C GLN A 254 10.80 0.32 22.68
N PHE A 255 11.98 0.46 22.08
CA PHE A 255 13.17 1.01 22.71
C PHE A 255 13.42 2.49 22.36
N LYS A 256 12.58 3.10 21.50
CA LYS A 256 12.78 4.46 20.96
C LYS A 256 12.99 5.52 22.06
N TYR A 257 12.23 5.43 23.14
CA TYR A 257 12.25 6.40 24.25
C TYR A 257 12.96 5.87 25.50
N LEU A 258 13.74 4.80 25.37
CA LEU A 258 14.53 4.25 26.47
C LEU A 258 15.96 4.79 26.44
N SER A 259 16.63 4.72 27.59
CA SER A 259 18.05 5.08 27.67
C SER A 259 18.88 4.20 26.75
N ARG A 260 19.98 4.75 26.20
CA ARG A 260 20.89 3.98 25.33
C ARG A 260 21.44 2.71 25.99
N ALA A 261 21.57 2.71 27.31
CA ALA A 261 22.03 1.55 28.08
C ALA A 261 20.99 0.42 28.14
N ALA A 262 19.71 0.72 27.94
CA ALA A 262 18.63 -0.26 27.92
C ALA A 262 18.46 -0.95 26.54
N ILE A 263 19.14 -0.46 25.50
CA ILE A 263 19.05 -1.01 24.14
C ILE A 263 19.94 -2.25 24.05
N PRO A 264 19.39 -3.44 23.72
CA PRO A 264 20.18 -4.65 23.56
C PRO A 264 21.22 -4.52 22.43
N SER A 265 22.44 -5.02 22.67
CA SER A 265 23.51 -4.98 21.65
C SER A 265 23.16 -5.78 20.39
N ASP A 266 22.47 -6.91 20.54
CA ASP A 266 22.00 -7.72 19.41
C ASP A 266 21.01 -6.95 18.52
N LEU A 267 20.18 -6.09 19.11
CA LEU A 267 19.24 -5.25 18.38
C LEU A 267 19.98 -4.21 17.50
N LEU A 268 21.08 -3.64 18.01
CA LEU A 268 21.93 -2.72 17.23
C LEU A 268 22.65 -3.44 16.08
N LEU A 269 23.11 -4.67 16.31
CA LEU A 269 23.71 -5.50 15.26
C LEU A 269 22.69 -5.85 14.18
N GLU A 270 21.47 -6.21 14.57
CA GLU A 270 20.37 -6.50 13.65
C GLU A 270 19.96 -5.26 12.83
N GLN A 271 19.86 -4.09 13.47
CA GLN A 271 19.65 -2.81 12.78
C GLN A 271 20.71 -2.57 11.70
N GLY A 272 21.99 -2.76 12.06
CA GLY A 272 23.11 -2.61 11.14
C GLY A 272 23.03 -3.57 9.94
N ARG A 273 22.62 -4.82 10.15
CA ARG A 273 22.41 -5.80 9.08
C ARG A 273 21.29 -5.38 8.11
N HIS A 274 20.16 -4.91 8.63
CA HIS A 274 19.07 -4.42 7.77
C HIS A 274 19.49 -3.20 6.94
N ILE A 275 20.19 -2.24 7.58
CA ILE A 275 20.72 -1.06 6.89
C ILE A 275 21.72 -1.46 5.80
N ALA A 276 22.64 -2.38 6.09
CA ALA A 276 23.63 -2.86 5.12
C ALA A 276 22.96 -3.56 3.93
N ASN A 277 22.00 -4.46 4.18
CA ASN A 277 21.30 -5.19 3.13
C ASN A 277 20.50 -4.27 2.20
N LEU A 278 19.77 -3.30 2.75
CA LEU A 278 19.05 -2.31 1.95
C LEU A 278 20.00 -1.39 1.18
N SER A 279 21.14 -1.01 1.78
CA SER A 279 22.12 -0.15 1.11
C SER A 279 22.76 -0.87 -0.08
N LEU A 280 23.18 -2.14 0.11
CA LEU A 280 23.72 -2.96 -0.98
C LEU A 280 22.70 -3.14 -2.10
N TRP A 281 21.44 -3.44 -1.75
CA TRP A 281 20.38 -3.56 -2.74
C TRP A 281 20.14 -2.26 -3.51
N LEU A 282 20.15 -1.12 -2.80
CA LEU A 282 19.97 0.21 -3.40
C LEU A 282 21.12 0.55 -4.35
N ASP A 283 22.36 0.20 -3.99
CA ASP A 283 23.53 0.40 -4.85
C ASP A 283 23.42 -0.41 -6.14
N SER A 284 23.02 -1.69 -6.05
CA SER A 284 22.76 -2.52 -7.23
C SER A 284 21.66 -1.93 -8.12
N LEU A 285 20.53 -1.49 -7.52
CA LEU A 285 19.44 -0.84 -8.28
C LEU A 285 19.94 0.42 -9.00
N ASN A 286 20.70 1.28 -8.30
CA ASN A 286 21.22 2.50 -8.87
C ASN A 286 22.17 2.21 -10.05
N GLN A 287 23.08 1.25 -9.90
CA GLN A 287 24.03 0.86 -10.93
C GLN A 287 23.32 0.27 -12.16
N ASP A 288 22.40 -0.67 -11.95
CA ASP A 288 21.78 -1.43 -13.03
C ASP A 288 20.69 -0.63 -13.78
N PHE A 289 20.00 0.30 -13.11
CA PHE A 289 18.81 0.97 -13.68
C PHE A 289 18.88 2.51 -13.75
N LEU A 290 19.68 3.18 -12.92
CA LEU A 290 19.54 4.63 -12.72
C LEU A 290 20.78 5.45 -13.13
N LEU A 291 21.99 4.88 -13.02
CA LEU A 291 23.25 5.56 -13.31
C LEU A 291 23.84 5.17 -14.67
N ASN A 292 23.77 3.89 -15.03
CA ASN A 292 24.27 3.41 -16.31
C ASN A 292 23.20 3.56 -17.40
N GLN A 293 23.15 4.73 -18.04
CA GLN A 293 22.47 4.90 -19.33
C GLN A 293 23.51 4.61 -20.41
N PRO A 294 23.59 3.40 -21.00
CA PRO A 294 24.57 3.14 -22.04
C PRO A 294 24.27 4.02 -23.26
N ASP A 295 25.27 4.75 -23.72
CA ASP A 295 25.22 5.63 -24.90
C ASP A 295 24.94 4.90 -26.23
N SER A 296 24.66 3.59 -26.24
CA SER A 296 24.42 2.84 -27.48
C SER A 296 23.56 1.59 -27.23
N SER A 297 22.56 1.40 -28.10
CA SER A 297 21.74 0.20 -28.39
C SER A 297 20.74 -0.38 -27.37
N HIS A 298 20.83 -0.15 -26.04
CA HIS A 298 19.82 -0.66 -25.09
C HIS A 298 19.39 0.39 -24.06
N LYS A 299 18.53 1.34 -24.47
CA LYS A 299 17.88 2.25 -23.51
C LYS A 299 16.85 1.46 -22.71
N LEU A 300 16.89 1.59 -21.38
CA LEU A 300 15.83 1.12 -20.49
C LEU A 300 14.48 1.65 -20.96
N LEU A 301 13.45 0.78 -20.90
CA LEU A 301 12.10 1.23 -21.17
C LEU A 301 11.74 2.32 -20.14
N PRO A 302 11.07 3.42 -20.55
CA PRO A 302 10.64 4.47 -19.63
C PRO A 302 9.86 3.93 -18.42
N GLU A 303 9.17 2.81 -18.64
CA GLU A 303 8.40 2.02 -17.69
C GLU A 303 9.27 1.41 -16.59
N ASP A 304 10.31 0.66 -16.97
CA ASP A 304 11.27 0.05 -16.05
C ASP A 304 12.01 1.12 -15.24
N TYR A 305 12.33 2.25 -15.87
CA TYR A 305 12.96 3.38 -15.19
C TYR A 305 12.04 3.99 -14.12
N CYS A 306 10.77 4.25 -14.45
CA CYS A 306 9.79 4.74 -13.49
C CYS A 306 9.58 3.76 -12.34
N HIS A 307 9.48 2.46 -12.64
CA HIS A 307 9.34 1.43 -11.63
C HIS A 307 10.56 1.40 -10.70
N ALA A 308 11.78 1.44 -11.25
CA ALA A 308 13.01 1.54 -10.45
C ALA A 308 13.03 2.78 -9.52
N LEU A 309 12.52 3.93 -9.98
CA LEU A 309 12.37 5.11 -9.13
C LEU A 309 11.38 4.90 -7.98
N VAL A 310 10.24 4.24 -8.22
CA VAL A 310 9.29 3.89 -7.15
C VAL A 310 9.96 2.98 -6.12
N LEU A 311 10.65 1.92 -6.57
CA LEU A 311 11.38 1.02 -5.69
C LEU A 311 12.44 1.78 -4.88
N ARG A 312 13.16 2.72 -5.52
CA ARG A 312 14.13 3.58 -4.84
C ARG A 312 13.47 4.43 -3.75
N THR A 313 12.33 5.06 -4.00
CA THR A 313 11.64 5.86 -2.97
C THR A 313 11.24 5.03 -1.75
N GLN A 314 10.77 3.80 -1.95
CA GLN A 314 10.39 2.86 -0.91
C GLN A 314 11.60 2.33 -0.11
N CYS A 315 12.70 2.05 -0.80
CA CYS A 315 13.95 1.69 -0.13
C CYS A 315 14.49 2.85 0.71
N LEU A 316 14.52 4.07 0.16
CA LEU A 316 15.00 5.26 0.85
C LEU A 316 14.17 5.58 2.10
N SER A 317 12.83 5.53 2.01
CA SER A 317 11.96 5.77 3.16
C SER A 317 12.19 4.73 4.27
N THR A 318 12.33 3.45 3.90
CA THR A 318 12.62 2.35 4.83
C THR A 318 14.00 2.52 5.47
N LEU A 319 15.03 2.87 4.69
CA LEU A 319 16.39 3.13 5.18
C LEU A 319 16.41 4.27 6.21
N ILE A 320 15.69 5.36 5.93
CA ILE A 320 15.56 6.48 6.87
C ILE A 320 14.90 6.00 8.16
N TYR A 321 13.74 5.34 8.05
CA TYR A 321 13.00 4.87 9.23
C TYR A 321 13.82 3.90 10.09
N LEU A 322 14.50 2.94 9.47
CA LEU A 322 15.40 2.03 10.17
C LEU A 322 16.53 2.76 10.88
N SER A 323 17.12 3.77 10.24
CA SER A 323 18.23 4.53 10.81
C SER A 323 17.81 5.34 12.04
N THR A 324 16.53 5.71 12.13
CA THR A 324 16.00 6.58 13.19
C THR A 324 15.06 5.89 14.17
N VAL A 325 14.73 4.60 13.99
CA VAL A 325 13.71 3.89 14.81
C VAL A 325 14.05 3.87 16.31
N LEU A 326 15.34 3.89 16.65
CA LEU A 326 15.85 3.93 18.03
C LEU A 326 16.14 5.35 18.54
N SER A 327 15.94 6.37 17.71
CA SER A 327 16.14 7.77 18.11
C SER A 327 14.83 8.38 18.60
N ALA A 328 14.83 8.91 19.82
CA ALA A 328 13.70 9.66 20.35
C ALA A 328 13.54 11.03 19.68
N HIS A 329 14.65 11.66 19.27
CA HIS A 329 14.67 13.02 18.74
C HIS A 329 14.19 13.07 17.29
N GLU A 330 13.08 13.74 17.03
CA GLU A 330 12.52 13.97 15.71
C GLU A 330 13.42 14.85 14.83
N CYS A 331 14.30 15.67 15.39
CA CYS A 331 15.33 16.38 14.62
C CYS A 331 16.38 15.42 14.00
N SER A 332 16.48 14.17 14.47
CA SER A 332 17.43 13.19 13.92
C SER A 332 17.17 12.85 12.46
N TYR A 333 15.93 13.02 11.99
CA TYR A 333 15.57 12.79 10.59
C TYR A 333 16.37 13.67 9.61
N ASP A 334 16.81 14.85 10.04
CA ASP A 334 17.58 15.78 9.19
C ASP A 334 18.93 15.23 8.72
N LEU A 335 19.51 14.28 9.45
CA LEU A 335 20.74 13.60 9.06
C LEU A 335 20.60 12.87 7.72
N HIS A 336 19.35 12.62 7.29
CA HIS A 336 19.04 11.93 6.05
C HIS A 336 18.59 12.87 4.92
N ARG A 337 18.93 14.17 4.99
CA ARG A 337 18.62 15.18 3.95
C ARG A 337 18.75 14.64 2.51
N PRO A 338 19.89 14.06 2.07
CA PRO A 338 20.03 13.62 0.68
C PRO A 338 18.97 12.59 0.26
N ARG A 339 18.65 11.65 1.16
CA ARG A 339 17.65 10.60 0.89
C ARG A 339 16.25 11.18 0.74
N PHE A 340 15.87 12.13 1.59
CA PHE A 340 14.57 12.83 1.48
C PHE A 340 14.45 13.64 0.19
N GLN A 341 15.53 14.30 -0.23
CA GLN A 341 15.56 15.05 -1.49
C GLN A 341 15.37 14.12 -2.69
N SER A 342 16.06 12.98 -2.72
CA SER A 342 15.89 11.96 -3.75
C SER A 342 14.45 11.42 -3.81
N ILE A 343 13.81 11.16 -2.66
CA ILE A 343 12.40 10.70 -2.63
C ILE A 343 11.48 11.69 -3.39
N VAL A 344 11.62 12.99 -3.13
CA VAL A 344 10.78 14.01 -3.77
C VAL A 344 11.11 14.14 -5.27
N GLN A 345 12.39 14.10 -5.63
CA GLN A 345 12.84 14.17 -7.03
C GLN A 345 12.33 12.98 -7.84
N ASP A 346 12.46 11.77 -7.30
CA ASP A 346 12.01 10.52 -7.93
C ASP A 346 10.50 10.51 -8.12
N ALA A 347 9.77 10.85 -7.06
CA ALA A 347 8.32 10.95 -7.11
C ALA A 347 7.84 12.00 -8.13
N ALA A 348 8.55 13.12 -8.27
CA ALA A 348 8.24 14.12 -9.29
C ALA A 348 8.38 13.57 -10.72
N VAL A 349 9.43 12.80 -11.00
CA VAL A 349 9.63 12.15 -12.30
C VAL A 349 8.54 11.11 -12.57
N VAL A 350 8.24 10.23 -11.60
CA VAL A 350 7.18 9.21 -11.68
C VAL A 350 5.81 9.86 -11.94
N LEU A 351 5.52 10.98 -11.29
CA LEU A 351 4.28 11.73 -11.50
C LEU A 351 4.22 12.44 -12.85
N ALA A 352 5.35 12.92 -13.37
CA ALA A 352 5.43 13.56 -14.68
C ALA A 352 5.23 12.55 -15.83
N GLN A 353 5.81 11.36 -15.76
CA GLN A 353 5.73 10.34 -16.83
C GLN A 353 4.32 9.75 -17.01
N GLY A 354 3.46 9.83 -16.00
CA GLY A 354 2.06 9.39 -16.10
C GLY A 354 1.06 10.53 -16.33
N SER A 355 1.51 11.72 -16.77
CA SER A 355 0.65 12.89 -17.01
C SER A 355 -0.15 12.85 -18.33
N GLY A 356 -0.48 11.65 -18.83
CA GLY A 356 -1.62 11.52 -19.76
C GLY A 356 -2.91 11.98 -19.06
N THR A 357 -3.98 12.23 -19.83
CA THR A 357 -5.28 12.69 -19.29
C THR A 357 -5.64 11.97 -17.99
N PRO A 358 -5.90 12.69 -16.87
CA PRO A 358 -6.22 12.08 -15.58
C PRO A 358 -7.44 11.16 -15.74
N SER A 359 -7.19 9.86 -15.92
CA SER A 359 -8.28 8.90 -15.96
C SER A 359 -8.81 8.79 -14.54
N ALA A 360 -10.10 9.05 -14.36
CA ALA A 360 -10.77 8.84 -13.09
C ALA A 360 -10.63 7.39 -12.58
N LEU A 361 -10.26 6.44 -13.46
CA LEU A 361 -9.97 5.04 -13.15
C LEU A 361 -8.61 4.82 -12.46
N ARG A 362 -7.69 5.80 -12.46
CA ARG A 362 -6.33 5.68 -11.89
C ARG A 362 -6.19 6.23 -10.47
N GLN A 363 -7.31 6.49 -9.79
CA GLN A 363 -7.32 7.13 -8.48
C GLN A 363 -7.09 6.16 -7.31
N PHE A 364 -7.14 4.85 -7.52
CA PHE A 364 -6.88 3.84 -6.49
C PHE A 364 -5.88 2.80 -6.98
N ARG A 365 -4.93 2.43 -6.13
CA ARG A 365 -3.99 1.32 -6.33
C ARG A 365 -3.93 0.48 -5.07
N PRO A 366 -3.90 -0.86 -5.18
CA PRO A 366 -3.77 -1.74 -4.02
C PRO A 366 -2.35 -1.76 -3.46
N SER A 367 -1.33 -1.58 -4.30
CA SER A 367 0.07 -1.70 -3.92
C SER A 367 0.66 -0.38 -3.40
N PRO A 368 1.64 -0.42 -2.48
CA PRO A 368 2.43 0.75 -2.07
C PRO A 368 3.17 1.36 -3.26
N GLY A 369 3.21 2.69 -3.31
CA GLY A 369 3.87 3.47 -4.35
C GLY A 369 4.65 4.63 -3.78
N ILE A 370 4.31 5.86 -4.16
CA ILE A 370 5.06 7.05 -3.74
C ILE A 370 4.35 7.85 -2.63
N VAL A 371 3.09 7.54 -2.31
CA VAL A 371 2.31 8.33 -1.34
C VAL A 371 2.89 8.22 0.07
N GLN A 372 3.21 7.01 0.54
CA GLN A 372 3.80 6.83 1.87
C GLN A 372 5.17 7.53 2.02
N PRO A 373 6.13 7.37 1.09
CA PRO A 373 7.41 8.08 1.16
C PRO A 373 7.27 9.61 1.13
N LEU A 374 6.35 10.14 0.33
CA LEU A 374 6.08 11.58 0.27
C LEU A 374 5.47 12.11 1.57
N PHE A 375 4.50 11.41 2.15
CA PHE A 375 3.91 11.78 3.44
C PHE A 375 4.95 11.75 4.57
N PHE A 376 5.79 10.72 4.58
CA PHE A 376 6.90 10.61 5.51
C PHE A 376 7.90 11.77 5.35
N THR A 377 8.23 12.15 4.11
CA THR A 377 9.09 13.30 3.82
C THR A 377 8.47 14.61 4.30
N ALA A 378 7.18 14.83 4.01
CA ALA A 378 6.47 16.06 4.37
C ALA A 378 6.35 16.27 5.88
N THR A 379 6.29 15.19 6.67
CA THR A 379 6.10 15.25 8.13
C THR A 379 7.42 15.17 8.91
N LYS A 380 8.41 14.41 8.42
CA LYS A 380 9.66 14.15 9.16
C LYS A 380 10.84 15.01 8.73
N TYR A 381 10.97 15.40 7.47
CA TYR A 381 12.09 16.23 7.03
C TYR A 381 11.78 17.72 7.19
N ARG A 382 12.37 18.40 8.17
CA ARG A 382 11.88 19.74 8.58
C ARG A 382 12.24 20.90 7.63
N HIS A 383 12.73 20.62 6.42
CA HIS A 383 13.05 21.65 5.42
C HIS A 383 11.82 22.13 4.63
N GLY A 384 11.41 23.39 4.86
CA GLY A 384 10.15 23.94 4.34
C GLY A 384 9.87 23.73 2.85
N ASP A 385 10.86 23.96 1.97
CA ASP A 385 10.64 23.79 0.52
C ASP A 385 10.37 22.35 0.12
N TRP A 386 11.11 21.40 0.68
CA TRP A 386 10.97 19.98 0.35
C TRP A 386 9.66 19.44 0.90
N ARG A 387 9.22 19.93 2.07
CA ARG A 387 7.90 19.61 2.61
C ARG A 387 6.76 20.12 1.72
N ARG A 388 6.84 21.38 1.27
CA ARG A 388 5.84 21.96 0.36
C ARG A 388 5.80 21.24 -1.00
N GLN A 389 6.96 20.88 -1.54
CA GLN A 389 7.04 20.07 -2.77
C GLN A 389 6.42 18.69 -2.55
N ALA A 390 6.75 18.00 -1.45
CA ALA A 390 6.16 16.70 -1.14
C ALA A 390 4.63 16.78 -1.00
N ILE A 391 4.10 17.84 -0.38
CA ILE A 391 2.66 18.09 -0.27
C ILE A 391 2.01 18.31 -1.64
N ASP A 392 2.63 19.07 -2.55
CA ASP A 392 2.11 19.23 -3.92
C ASP A 392 2.00 17.88 -4.63
N LEU A 393 3.05 17.06 -4.54
CA LEU A 393 3.06 15.73 -5.14
C LEU A 393 2.00 14.82 -4.52
N LEU A 394 1.82 14.83 -3.19
CA LEU A 394 0.78 14.06 -2.49
C LEU A 394 -0.62 14.34 -3.04
N ARG A 395 -0.98 15.62 -3.25
CA ARG A 395 -2.30 16.02 -3.80
C ARG A 395 -2.59 15.42 -5.17
N ARG A 396 -1.54 15.01 -5.90
CA ARG A 396 -1.60 14.52 -7.29
C ARG A 396 -1.40 13.00 -7.42
N SER A 397 -1.11 12.30 -6.32
CA SER A 397 -0.75 10.88 -6.35
C SER A 397 -1.94 9.90 -6.30
N GLY A 398 -3.15 10.37 -5.97
CA GLY A 398 -4.33 9.52 -5.77
C GLY A 398 -4.25 8.74 -4.46
N ARG A 399 -4.84 7.55 -4.42
CA ARG A 399 -4.88 6.66 -3.25
C ARG A 399 -4.10 5.37 -3.48
N GLU A 400 -3.27 5.00 -2.52
CA GLU A 400 -2.51 3.75 -2.45
C GLU A 400 -2.95 2.97 -1.21
N GLY A 401 -3.90 2.05 -1.37
CA GLY A 401 -4.54 1.34 -0.26
C GLY A 401 -5.11 2.32 0.79
N PRO A 402 -4.61 2.31 2.05
CA PRO A 402 -5.06 3.23 3.09
C PRO A 402 -4.48 4.65 2.95
N PHE A 403 -3.47 4.85 2.10
CA PHE A 403 -2.80 6.14 1.92
C PHE A 403 -3.53 6.99 0.87
N ASP A 404 -4.41 7.88 1.31
CA ASP A 404 -5.06 8.86 0.44
C ASP A 404 -4.20 10.14 0.33
N GLY A 405 -3.72 10.45 -0.88
CA GLY A 405 -2.81 11.56 -1.11
C GLY A 405 -3.39 12.94 -0.74
N LYS A 406 -4.69 13.17 -0.92
CA LYS A 406 -5.31 14.47 -0.56
C LYS A 406 -5.43 14.61 0.96
N LEU A 407 -5.91 13.57 1.63
CA LEU A 407 -5.97 13.51 3.10
C LEU A 407 -4.58 13.69 3.72
N LEU A 408 -3.60 12.94 3.25
CA LEU A 408 -2.24 13.00 3.78
C LEU A 408 -1.56 14.35 3.49
N ALA A 409 -1.88 15.01 2.36
CA ALA A 409 -1.44 16.37 2.09
C ALA A 409 -2.04 17.39 3.07
N ALA A 410 -3.33 17.25 3.40
CA ALA A 410 -4.01 18.12 4.37
C ALA A 410 -3.41 17.94 5.77
N ILE A 411 -3.21 16.69 6.19
CA ILE A 411 -2.56 16.34 7.47
C ILE A 411 -1.15 16.92 7.52
N ALA A 412 -0.32 16.68 6.50
CA ALA A 412 1.05 17.18 6.48
C ALA A 412 1.10 18.71 6.49
N SER A 413 0.19 19.39 5.78
CA SER A 413 0.07 20.86 5.81
C SER A 413 -0.23 21.35 7.24
N ARG A 414 -1.10 20.63 7.95
CA ARG A 414 -1.42 20.96 9.33
C ARG A 414 -0.27 20.68 10.29
N THR A 415 0.44 19.56 10.13
CA THR A 415 1.68 19.26 10.86
C THR A 415 2.69 20.39 10.72
N ILE A 416 2.94 20.88 9.50
CA ILE A 416 3.86 22.00 9.27
C ILE A 416 3.39 23.25 10.03
N THR A 417 2.10 23.58 9.93
CA THR A 417 1.54 24.76 10.63
C THR A 417 1.73 24.66 12.14
N ILE A 418 1.50 23.46 12.71
CA ILE A 418 1.68 23.18 14.14
C ILE A 418 3.14 23.40 14.55
N GLU A 419 4.09 22.85 13.80
CA GLU A 419 5.54 22.95 14.08
C GLU A 419 6.11 24.35 13.86
N GLU A 420 5.60 25.09 12.87
CA GLU A 420 6.06 26.44 12.55
C GLU A 420 5.39 27.51 13.43
N SER A 421 4.27 27.21 14.10
CA SER A 421 3.48 28.19 14.87
C SER A 421 4.20 28.87 16.03
N THR A 422 5.23 28.23 16.60
CA THR A 422 6.03 28.80 17.70
C THR A 422 7.03 29.84 17.19
N HIS A 423 7.36 29.81 15.90
CA HIS A 423 8.24 30.76 15.25
C HIS A 423 7.43 31.67 14.32
N ARG A 424 7.24 32.93 14.73
CA ARG A 424 6.69 34.00 13.88
C ARG A 424 7.84 34.89 13.40
N PRO A 425 8.62 34.50 12.38
CA PRO A 425 9.57 35.43 11.80
C PRO A 425 8.82 36.64 11.20
N PRO A 426 9.49 37.78 11.01
CA PRO A 426 8.95 38.87 10.20
C PRO A 426 8.50 38.32 8.84
N LEU A 427 7.40 38.85 8.27
CA LEU A 427 6.72 38.35 7.05
C LEU A 427 7.64 38.13 5.83
N THR A 428 8.88 38.63 5.86
CA THR A 428 9.88 38.56 4.79
C THR A 428 10.94 37.46 4.98
N GLU A 429 11.04 36.83 6.15
CA GLU A 429 12.07 35.83 6.44
C GLU A 429 11.56 34.39 6.30
N ARG A 430 12.35 33.59 5.60
CA ARG A 430 12.07 32.17 5.39
C ARG A 430 12.38 31.36 6.65
N ILE A 431 11.46 30.51 7.09
CA ILE A 431 11.69 29.58 8.21
C ILE A 431 12.75 28.54 7.78
N LEU A 432 13.87 28.53 8.51
CA LEU A 432 14.94 27.56 8.35
C LEU A 432 14.71 26.35 9.27
N PRO A 433 15.24 25.15 8.93
CA PRO A 433 15.12 23.96 9.77
C PRO A 433 15.49 24.17 11.24
N GLU A 434 16.57 24.91 11.50
CA GLU A 434 17.09 25.24 12.83
C GLU A 434 16.13 26.08 13.68
N HIS A 435 15.17 26.77 13.06
CA HIS A 435 14.12 27.50 13.76
C HIS A 435 13.02 26.58 14.29
N ILE A 436 12.97 25.31 13.91
CA ILE A 436 11.94 24.37 14.40
C ILE A 436 12.64 23.43 15.37
N THR A 437 12.57 23.74 16.66
CA THR A 437 13.28 23.01 17.72
C THR A 437 12.64 21.64 17.98
N GLU A 438 13.34 20.77 18.72
CA GLU A 438 12.81 19.44 19.07
C GLU A 438 11.46 19.50 19.79
N SER A 439 11.26 20.48 20.69
CA SER A 439 9.98 20.68 21.39
C SER A 439 8.83 21.11 20.48
N ASP A 440 9.15 21.68 19.31
CA ASP A 440 8.13 22.03 18.31
C ASP A 440 7.70 20.81 17.49
N ARG A 441 8.53 19.75 17.42
CA ARG A 441 8.33 18.61 16.52
C ARG A 441 7.15 17.74 16.93
N VAL A 442 6.30 17.42 15.95
CA VAL A 442 5.23 16.43 16.14
C VAL A 442 5.82 15.03 16.09
N HIS A 443 5.63 14.28 17.18
CA HIS A 443 6.18 12.93 17.34
C HIS A 443 5.27 11.87 16.72
N GLY A 444 3.95 11.99 16.91
CA GLY A 444 2.96 11.04 16.42
C GLY A 444 1.79 11.71 15.71
N THR A 445 1.21 10.98 14.77
CA THR A 445 -0.02 11.37 14.05
C THR A 445 -0.88 10.14 13.87
N GLY A 446 -1.96 10.04 14.64
CA GLY A 446 -2.97 9.00 14.53
C GLY A 446 -4.13 9.47 13.66
N ILE A 447 -4.49 8.71 12.63
CA ILE A 447 -5.55 9.08 11.70
C ILE A 447 -6.79 8.25 12.01
N HIS A 448 -7.87 8.91 12.45
CA HIS A 448 -9.19 8.31 12.61
C HIS A 448 -10.16 8.98 11.65
N VAL A 449 -10.49 8.29 10.55
CA VAL A 449 -11.45 8.84 9.59
C VAL A 449 -12.86 8.42 10.01
N GLU A 450 -13.63 9.39 10.49
CA GLU A 450 -15.06 9.21 10.69
C GLU A 450 -15.78 9.52 9.37
N ALA A 451 -16.31 8.48 8.72
CA ALA A 451 -17.26 8.69 7.64
C ALA A 451 -18.58 9.17 8.26
N LYS A 452 -18.86 10.47 8.20
CA LYS A 452 -20.21 10.99 8.48
C LYS A 452 -21.14 10.49 7.36
N ASP A 453 -22.23 9.85 7.74
CA ASP A 453 -23.22 9.33 6.79
C ASP A 453 -24.12 10.45 6.19
N ASP A 454 -23.95 11.71 6.63
CA ASP A 454 -24.74 12.86 6.20
C ASP A 454 -24.35 13.38 4.80
N GLU A 455 -25.34 13.54 3.92
CA GLU A 455 -25.17 13.89 2.50
C GLU A 455 -24.57 15.29 2.23
N GLU A 456 -24.60 16.19 3.22
CA GLU A 456 -24.12 17.58 3.09
C GLU A 456 -22.80 17.86 3.82
N SER A 457 -22.23 16.88 4.54
CA SER A 457 -21.02 17.13 5.31
C SER A 457 -19.76 17.03 4.44
N VAL A 458 -18.88 18.04 4.56
CA VAL A 458 -17.54 17.99 3.97
C VAL A 458 -16.82 16.77 4.56
N PRO A 459 -16.21 15.89 3.73
CA PRO A 459 -15.46 14.76 4.25
C PRO A 459 -14.37 15.27 5.19
N CYS A 460 -14.37 14.78 6.42
CA CYS A 460 -13.43 15.21 7.46
C CYS A 460 -12.74 14.00 8.10
N ALA A 461 -11.51 14.19 8.55
CA ALA A 461 -10.78 13.20 9.33
C ALA A 461 -10.47 13.78 10.72
N THR A 462 -10.69 12.98 11.76
CA THR A 462 -10.22 13.29 13.10
C THR A 462 -8.78 12.81 13.22
N VAL A 463 -7.87 13.74 13.48
CA VAL A 463 -6.44 13.46 13.53
C VAL A 463 -5.91 13.76 14.91
N MET A 464 -5.34 12.75 15.54
CA MET A 464 -4.68 12.85 16.83
C MET A 464 -3.20 13.21 16.61
N PHE A 465 -2.78 14.37 17.10
CA PHE A 465 -1.38 14.76 17.13
C PHE A 465 -0.79 14.50 18.51
N SER A 466 0.50 14.15 18.56
CA SER A 466 1.22 14.04 19.82
C SER A 466 2.60 14.69 19.78
N ARG A 467 2.96 15.35 20.88
CA ARG A 467 4.31 15.87 21.16
C ARG A 467 4.82 15.32 22.48
N CYS A 468 6.10 14.98 22.51
CA CYS A 468 6.75 14.64 23.77
C CYS A 468 7.03 15.92 24.56
N LYS A 469 6.62 15.96 25.84
CA LYS A 469 6.86 17.12 26.71
C LYS A 469 8.34 17.33 27.04
N ASN A 470 9.06 16.23 27.23
CA ASN A 470 10.47 16.26 27.58
C ASN A 470 11.14 14.93 27.18
N VAL A 471 11.80 14.94 26.01
CA VAL A 471 12.52 13.78 25.47
C VAL A 471 13.65 13.36 26.40
N GLU A 472 14.40 14.30 26.96
CA GLU A 472 15.54 14.01 27.84
C GLU A 472 15.10 13.31 29.14
N ALA A 473 13.95 13.72 29.70
CA ALA A 473 13.37 13.09 30.87
C ALA A 473 12.99 11.63 30.60
N MET A 474 12.49 11.31 29.39
CA MET A 474 12.23 9.93 28.99
C MET A 474 13.54 9.14 28.86
N LEU A 475 14.52 9.70 28.13
CA LEU A 475 15.80 9.03 27.86
C LEU A 475 16.65 8.77 29.10
N CYS A 476 16.56 9.61 30.14
CA CYS A 476 17.24 9.38 31.41
C CYS A 476 16.47 8.45 32.37
N GLY A 477 15.28 7.98 31.98
CA GLY A 477 14.44 7.09 32.78
C GLY A 477 13.70 7.78 33.93
N SER A 478 13.70 9.12 33.98
CA SER A 478 12.98 9.87 35.02
C SER A 478 11.47 9.80 34.87
N VAL A 479 10.99 9.61 33.63
CA VAL A 479 9.57 9.41 33.31
C VAL A 479 9.41 8.29 32.27
N SER A 480 8.32 7.54 32.34
CA SER A 480 8.03 6.47 31.38
C SER A 480 7.25 7.00 30.18
N TRP A 481 7.65 6.62 28.97
CA TRP A 481 6.99 7.00 27.71
C TRP A 481 5.59 6.39 27.57
N GLU A 482 5.25 5.35 28.32
CA GLU A 482 3.93 4.70 28.30
C GLU A 482 2.85 5.55 28.98
N HIS A 483 3.25 6.49 29.84
CA HIS A 483 2.30 7.32 30.56
C HIS A 483 1.87 8.54 29.73
N GLU A 484 0.58 8.63 29.42
CA GLU A 484 -0.04 9.71 28.65
C GLU A 484 0.30 11.12 29.18
N ARG A 485 0.52 11.28 30.49
CA ARG A 485 0.87 12.57 31.11
C ARG A 485 2.15 13.20 30.56
N ASN A 486 3.04 12.40 29.96
CA ASN A 486 4.32 12.86 29.39
C ASN A 486 4.19 13.29 27.93
N TRP A 487 2.98 13.21 27.37
CA TRP A 487 2.62 13.61 26.03
C TRP A 487 1.65 14.78 26.08
N ASP A 488 1.81 15.70 25.14
CA ASP A 488 0.74 16.61 24.74
C ASP A 488 0.02 15.97 23.56
N MET A 489 -1.19 15.48 23.80
CA MET A 489 -2.03 14.83 22.79
C MET A 489 -3.31 15.63 22.59
N TRP A 490 -3.69 15.87 21.34
CA TRP A 490 -4.91 16.57 21.02
C TRP A 490 -5.47 16.08 19.68
N ASN A 491 -6.78 16.24 19.52
CA ASN A 491 -7.48 15.89 18.29
C ASN A 491 -7.85 17.16 17.53
N GLU A 492 -7.70 17.12 16.21
CA GLU A 492 -8.21 18.14 15.30
C GLU A 492 -9.04 17.50 14.19
N ILE A 493 -10.06 18.23 13.74
CA ILE A 493 -10.85 17.84 12.57
C ILE A 493 -10.21 18.51 11.35
N ILE A 494 -9.78 17.71 10.38
CA ILE A 494 -9.19 18.17 9.13
C ILE A 494 -10.20 17.93 8.01
N GLU A 495 -10.64 19.01 7.38
CA GLU A 495 -11.54 19.00 6.21
C GLU A 495 -10.75 18.65 4.93
N LEU A 496 -11.37 17.88 4.03
CA LEU A 496 -10.76 17.31 2.83
C LEU A 496 -11.11 18.00 1.53
#